data_AF-H1S452-F1
#
_entry.id   AF-H1S452-F1
#
_cell.length_a   1.000
_cell.length_b   1.000
_cell.length_c   1.000
_cell.angle_alpha   90.00
_cell.angle_beta   90.00
_cell.angle_gamma   90.00
#
_symmetry.space_group_name_H-M   'P 1'
#
loop_
_entity.id
_entity.type
_entity.pdbx_description
1 polymer ?
#
loop_
_entity_poly.entity_id
_entity_poly.type
_entity_poly.pdbx_seq_one_letter_code
_entity_poly.pdbx_strand_id
1 'polypeptide(L)'
;MNTNASLAIPKVNFSSIAHDLTEGPRHALAAHLEPAHGRRANTPPIGWTDAYIDPAYAEIGEIVRASPGVLISALIEARYGRCIAEIRQDVCALTVGDTDISRALGLTPGQAALKIVRRYFDASGHVFEVSVTVHPAERFSLSMRLQR
;
A
#
# COMPACT_ATOMS: atom_id res chain seq x y z
N MET A 1 -31.02 -29.29 -10.56
CA MET A 1 -29.62 -29.70 -10.82
C MET A 1 -29.12 -28.83 -11.96
N ASN A 2 -28.19 -27.88 -11.85
CA ASN A 2 -27.31 -27.41 -10.79
C ASN A 2 -27.23 -25.88 -10.91
N THR A 3 -27.40 -25.17 -9.79
CA THR A 3 -27.27 -23.72 -9.69
C THR A 3 -25.79 -23.39 -9.57
N ASN A 4 -25.22 -22.76 -10.59
CA ASN A 4 -23.84 -22.29 -10.58
C ASN A 4 -23.77 -21.02 -9.72
N ALA A 5 -23.46 -21.17 -8.44
CA ALA A 5 -23.20 -20.06 -7.53
C ALA A 5 -21.88 -19.39 -7.93
N SER A 6 -21.97 -18.38 -8.79
CA SER A 6 -20.88 -17.45 -9.05
C SER A 6 -20.57 -16.74 -7.74
N LEU A 7 -19.49 -17.18 -7.07
CA LEU A 7 -18.97 -16.54 -5.87
C LEU A 7 -18.40 -15.18 -6.30
N ALA A 8 -19.25 -14.16 -6.26
CA ALA A 8 -18.86 -12.80 -6.54
C ALA A 8 -17.78 -12.38 -5.54
N ILE A 9 -16.53 -12.33 -6.01
CA ILE A 9 -15.43 -11.73 -5.27
C ILE A 9 -15.85 -10.28 -5.02
N PRO A 10 -16.01 -9.83 -3.76
CA PRO A 10 -16.47 -8.48 -3.50
C PRO A 10 -15.48 -7.50 -4.12
N LYS A 11 -15.97 -6.67 -5.05
CA LYS A 11 -15.23 -5.54 -5.58
C LYS A 11 -14.79 -4.72 -4.39
N VAL A 12 -13.48 -4.67 -4.13
CA VAL A 12 -12.96 -3.81 -3.06
C VAL A 12 -13.28 -2.38 -3.47
N ASN A 13 -14.27 -1.81 -2.79
CA ASN A 13 -14.66 -0.43 -2.96
C ASN A 13 -13.58 0.44 -2.30
N PHE A 14 -12.94 1.33 -3.04
CA PHE A 14 -11.95 2.28 -2.50
C PHE A 14 -12.55 3.15 -1.37
N SER A 15 -13.88 3.34 -1.34
CA SER A 15 -14.56 4.00 -0.22
C SER A 15 -14.68 3.14 1.05
N SER A 16 -14.49 1.82 0.96
CA SER A 16 -14.52 0.92 2.13
C SER A 16 -13.21 0.93 2.91
N ILE A 17 -12.08 1.21 2.25
CA ILE A 17 -10.81 1.51 2.94
C ILE A 17 -10.93 2.88 3.62
N ALA A 18 -11.66 3.82 3.01
CA ALA A 18 -12.01 5.07 3.67
C ALA A 18 -12.97 4.88 4.87
N HIS A 19 -13.80 3.83 4.91
CA HIS A 19 -14.69 3.56 6.04
C HIS A 19 -13.93 3.03 7.26
N ASP A 20 -12.91 2.19 7.08
CA ASP A 20 -12.03 1.75 8.18
C ASP A 20 -11.08 2.88 8.65
N LEU A 21 -10.99 3.96 7.85
CA LEU A 21 -10.34 5.23 8.20
C LEU A 21 -11.33 6.25 8.80
N THR A 22 -12.62 5.93 8.99
CA THR A 22 -13.59 6.88 9.60
C THR A 22 -13.50 7.02 11.12
N GLU A 23 -12.68 6.20 11.80
CA GLU A 23 -12.44 6.35 13.26
C GLU A 23 -11.09 7.02 13.61
N GLY A 24 -10.33 7.56 12.63
CA GLY A 24 -9.06 8.29 12.85
C GLY A 24 -8.85 9.41 11.82
N PRO A 25 -7.97 10.41 12.05
CA PRO A 25 -8.16 11.78 11.57
C PRO A 25 -8.20 11.93 10.03
N ARG A 26 -9.15 12.77 9.59
CA ARG A 26 -9.60 13.08 8.23
C ARG A 26 -8.58 13.81 7.34
N HIS A 27 -7.30 13.61 7.58
CA HIS A 27 -6.26 14.38 6.94
C HIS A 27 -5.11 13.42 6.63
N ALA A 28 -5.09 12.90 5.42
CA ALA A 28 -3.98 12.07 4.95
C ALA A 28 -3.35 12.74 3.75
N LEU A 29 -2.05 12.99 3.81
CA LEU A 29 -1.29 13.35 2.62
C LEU A 29 -1.11 12.07 1.81
N ALA A 30 -1.82 11.95 0.68
CA ALA A 30 -1.58 10.91 -0.30
C ALA A 30 -0.21 11.18 -0.97
N ALA A 31 0.83 10.49 -0.54
CA ALA A 31 2.10 10.49 -1.25
C ALA A 31 2.03 9.42 -2.33
N HIS A 32 1.85 9.85 -3.58
CA HIS A 32 2.00 8.99 -4.74
C HIS A 32 3.47 8.63 -4.89
N LEU A 33 3.81 7.37 -4.65
CA LEU A 33 5.14 6.86 -4.90
C LEU A 33 5.21 6.33 -6.32
N GLU A 34 6.07 6.97 -7.11
CA GLU A 34 6.48 6.46 -8.42
C GLU A 34 6.88 4.99 -8.29
N PRO A 35 6.59 4.18 -9.31
CA PRO A 35 6.82 2.76 -9.23
C PRO A 35 8.26 2.44 -8.82
N ALA A 36 8.42 1.50 -7.89
CA ALA A 36 9.74 1.06 -7.47
C ALA A 36 10.50 0.48 -8.68
N HIS A 37 11.45 1.26 -9.20
CA HIS A 37 12.31 0.83 -10.28
C HIS A 37 13.31 -0.17 -9.70
N GLY A 38 13.41 -1.37 -10.31
CA GLY A 38 14.62 -2.16 -10.17
C GLY A 38 15.81 -1.31 -10.61
N ARG A 39 17.00 -1.53 -10.04
CA ARG A 39 18.25 -0.76 -10.23
C ARG A 39 18.77 -0.65 -11.70
N ARG A 40 17.94 -0.94 -12.71
CA ARG A 40 18.23 -0.86 -14.14
C ARG A 40 17.10 -0.12 -14.85
N ALA A 41 17.46 0.83 -15.72
CA ALA A 41 16.55 1.73 -16.46
C ALA A 41 15.56 1.04 -17.42
N ASN A 42 15.42 -0.29 -17.37
CA ASN A 42 14.56 -1.07 -18.27
C ASN A 42 13.81 -2.21 -17.54
N THR A 43 13.76 -2.18 -16.21
CA THR A 43 12.98 -3.15 -15.43
C THR A 43 11.59 -2.56 -15.17
N PRO A 44 10.51 -3.25 -15.57
CA PRO A 44 9.18 -2.73 -15.36
C PRO A 44 8.87 -2.68 -13.86
N PRO A 45 8.02 -1.74 -13.42
CA PRO A 45 7.64 -1.56 -12.03
C PRO A 45 7.23 -2.82 -11.29
N ILE A 46 7.68 -2.93 -10.03
CA ILE A 46 7.30 -4.03 -9.14
C ILE A 46 6.07 -3.72 -8.27
N GLY A 47 5.64 -2.46 -8.20
CA GLY A 47 4.44 -2.08 -7.47
C GLY A 47 4.15 -0.58 -7.48
N TRP A 48 2.92 -0.26 -7.14
CA TRP A 48 2.37 1.09 -6.95
C TRP A 48 2.01 1.23 -5.48
N THR A 49 2.41 2.33 -4.83
CA THR A 49 2.08 2.56 -3.43
C THR A 49 1.43 3.92 -3.24
N ASP A 50 0.25 3.92 -2.63
CA ASP A 50 -0.35 5.09 -2.03
C ASP A 50 -0.08 5.06 -0.52
N ALA A 51 0.54 6.11 0.00
CA ALA A 51 0.78 6.26 1.43
C ALA A 51 -0.08 7.38 2.00
N TYR A 52 -0.68 7.12 3.17
CA TYR A 52 -1.53 8.01 3.93
C TYR A 52 -0.86 8.24 5.27
N ILE A 53 -0.48 9.48 5.56
CA ILE A 53 0.36 9.82 6.70
C ILE A 53 -0.37 10.86 7.56
N ASP A 54 -0.23 10.73 8.88
CA ASP A 54 -0.74 11.71 9.84
C ASP A 54 -0.19 13.11 9.50
N PRO A 55 -1.04 14.16 9.46
CA PRO A 55 -0.61 15.51 9.05
C PRO A 55 0.45 16.12 9.93
N ALA A 56 0.60 15.65 11.17
CA ALA A 56 1.70 16.04 12.04
C ALA A 56 3.08 15.80 11.39
N TYR A 57 3.14 14.93 10.38
CA TYR A 57 4.34 14.59 9.62
C TYR A 57 4.25 15.03 8.14
N ALA A 58 3.42 16.01 7.78
CA ALA A 58 3.19 16.42 6.39
C ALA A 58 4.47 16.81 5.63
N GLU A 59 5.51 17.31 6.32
CA GLU A 59 6.81 17.64 5.73
C GLU A 59 7.55 16.41 5.18
N ILE A 60 7.19 15.20 5.61
CA ILE A 60 7.81 13.96 5.13
C ILE A 60 7.60 13.75 3.62
N GLY A 61 6.51 14.28 3.05
CA GLY A 61 6.17 14.09 1.64
C GLY A 61 7.25 14.56 0.67
N GLU A 62 7.92 15.68 0.95
CA GLU A 62 9.04 16.17 0.12
C GLU A 62 10.27 15.28 0.24
N ILE A 63 10.54 14.77 1.45
CA ILE A 63 11.70 13.93 1.75
C ILE A 63 11.55 12.55 1.12
N VAL A 64 10.33 12.02 1.12
CA VAL A 64 9.97 10.76 0.45
C VAL A 64 10.26 10.86 -1.05
N ARG A 65 9.89 11.99 -1.70
CA ARG A 65 10.23 12.24 -3.10
C ARG A 65 11.74 12.36 -3.34
N ALA A 66 12.47 12.95 -2.40
CA ALA A 66 13.92 13.12 -2.48
C ALA A 66 14.71 11.84 -2.15
N SER A 67 14.09 10.84 -1.51
CA SER A 67 14.74 9.62 -1.00
C SER A 67 14.09 8.35 -1.54
N PRO A 68 14.11 8.13 -2.88
CA PRO A 68 13.49 6.97 -3.49
C PRO A 68 14.12 5.68 -2.95
N GLY A 69 13.29 4.78 -2.44
CA GLY A 69 13.71 3.48 -1.89
C GLY A 69 13.91 3.43 -0.38
N VAL A 70 13.77 4.56 0.34
CA VAL A 70 13.67 4.55 1.80
C VAL A 70 12.20 4.38 2.21
N LEU A 71 11.95 3.53 3.20
CA LEU A 71 10.60 3.38 3.75
C LEU A 71 10.16 4.69 4.42
N ILE A 72 8.93 5.11 4.13
CA ILE A 72 8.31 6.31 4.74
C ILE A 72 8.35 6.19 6.27
N SER A 73 7.99 5.02 6.79
CA SER A 73 8.00 4.72 8.22
C SER A 73 9.37 4.92 8.86
N ALA A 74 10.44 4.51 8.18
CA ALA A 74 11.82 4.73 8.64
C ALA A 74 12.22 6.22 8.62
N LEU A 75 11.72 6.99 7.66
CA LEU A 75 11.93 8.45 7.62
C LEU A 75 11.19 9.14 8.78
N ILE A 76 9.98 8.69 9.10
CA ILE A 76 9.19 9.19 10.23
C ILE A 76 9.90 8.88 11.56
N GLU A 77 10.37 7.64 11.74
CA GLU A 77 11.17 7.24 12.90
C GLU A 77 12.41 8.12 13.08
N ALA A 78 13.19 8.29 12.01
CA ALA A 78 14.45 9.03 12.07
C ALA A 78 14.27 10.53 12.36
N ARG A 79 13.20 11.16 11.85
CA ARG A 79 12.98 12.61 12.02
C ARG A 79 12.18 12.98 13.25
N TYR A 80 11.16 12.20 13.58
CA TYR A 80 10.19 12.56 14.62
C TYR A 80 10.32 11.67 15.86
N GLY A 81 11.20 10.67 15.84
CA GLY A 81 11.37 9.73 16.96
C GLY A 81 10.15 8.84 17.19
N ARG A 82 9.23 8.75 16.22
CA ARG A 82 8.00 7.95 16.34
C ARG A 82 8.28 6.50 15.98
N CYS A 83 8.67 5.71 16.98
CA CYS A 83 8.96 4.28 16.80
C CYS A 83 7.72 3.47 16.41
N ILE A 84 7.89 2.55 15.47
CA ILE A 84 6.90 1.56 15.09
C ILE A 84 6.88 0.47 16.17
N ALA A 85 5.77 0.32 16.89
CA ALA A 85 5.58 -0.77 17.85
C ALA A 85 4.91 -1.99 17.20
N GLU A 86 4.02 -1.77 16.24
CA GLU A 86 3.31 -2.85 15.55
C GLU A 86 3.08 -2.50 14.07
N ILE A 87 3.16 -3.51 13.21
CA ILE A 87 2.73 -3.44 11.82
C ILE A 87 1.64 -4.47 11.60
N ARG A 88 0.43 -4.00 11.28
CA ARG A 88 -0.65 -4.88 10.82
C ARG A 88 -0.69 -4.89 9.31
N GLN A 89 -0.61 -6.09 8.73
CA GLN A 89 -0.57 -6.29 7.29
C GLN A 89 -1.75 -7.15 6.82
N ASP A 90 -2.59 -6.59 5.95
CA ASP A 90 -3.65 -7.32 5.26
C ASP A 90 -3.23 -7.56 3.80
N VAL A 91 -3.31 -8.82 3.36
CA VAL A 91 -2.90 -9.24 2.01
C VAL A 91 -4.11 -9.77 1.26
N CYS A 92 -4.39 -9.19 0.09
CA CYS A 92 -5.56 -9.55 -0.73
C CYS A 92 -5.17 -9.72 -2.19
N ALA A 93 -5.76 -10.69 -2.88
CA ALA A 93 -5.75 -10.72 -4.33
C ALA A 93 -6.80 -9.74 -4.89
N LEU A 94 -6.51 -9.12 -6.03
CA LEU A 94 -7.47 -8.35 -6.82
C LEU A 94 -7.21 -8.50 -8.32
N THR A 95 -8.14 -8.00 -9.11
CA THR A 95 -7.93 -7.65 -10.52
C THR A 95 -7.81 -6.14 -10.65
N VAL A 96 -6.78 -5.65 -11.35
CA VAL A 96 -6.55 -4.21 -11.52
C VAL A 96 -7.54 -3.65 -12.53
N GLY A 97 -8.53 -2.90 -12.07
CA GLY A 97 -9.50 -2.21 -12.95
C GLY A 97 -9.19 -0.72 -13.18
N ASP A 98 -8.31 -0.14 -12.37
CA ASP A 98 -7.93 1.27 -12.44
C ASP A 98 -6.94 1.50 -13.58
N THR A 99 -7.26 2.47 -14.46
CA THR A 99 -6.48 2.71 -15.68
C THR A 99 -5.12 3.33 -15.40
N ASP A 100 -5.00 4.16 -14.37
CA ASP A 100 -3.75 4.84 -14.05
C ASP A 100 -2.77 3.87 -13.38
N ILE A 101 -3.26 3.05 -12.45
CA ILE A 101 -2.48 1.96 -11.85
C ILE A 101 -2.06 0.95 -12.92
N SER A 102 -2.98 0.55 -13.82
CA SER A 102 -2.68 -0.33 -14.93
C SER A 102 -1.58 0.24 -15.84
N ARG A 103 -1.70 1.51 -16.24
CA ARG A 103 -0.70 2.17 -17.10
C ARG A 103 0.66 2.25 -16.41
N ALA A 104 0.70 2.70 -15.17
CA ALA A 104 1.93 2.87 -14.41
C ALA A 104 2.65 1.54 -14.17
N LEU A 105 1.91 0.46 -13.95
CA LEU A 105 2.48 -0.87 -13.74
C LEU A 105 2.75 -1.66 -15.03
N GLY A 106 2.34 -1.13 -16.18
CA GLY A 106 2.40 -1.85 -17.46
C GLY A 106 1.53 -3.11 -17.44
N LEU A 107 0.31 -2.98 -16.90
CA LEU A 107 -0.72 -4.02 -16.84
C LEU A 107 -1.89 -3.68 -17.76
N THR A 108 -2.52 -4.73 -18.25
CA THR A 108 -3.84 -4.66 -18.90
C THR A 108 -4.92 -4.66 -17.81
N PRO A 109 -5.98 -3.85 -17.94
CA PRO A 109 -7.14 -3.92 -17.05
C PRO A 109 -7.68 -5.34 -16.95
N GLY A 110 -7.98 -5.77 -15.72
CA GLY A 110 -8.41 -7.13 -15.39
C GLY A 110 -7.29 -8.10 -15.02
N GLN A 111 -6.01 -7.74 -15.23
CA GLN A 111 -4.90 -8.59 -14.77
C GLN A 111 -4.85 -8.72 -13.25
N ALA A 112 -4.44 -9.89 -12.78
CA ALA A 112 -4.33 -10.19 -11.36
C ALA A 112 -3.16 -9.43 -10.71
N ALA A 113 -3.39 -8.95 -9.50
CA ALA A 113 -2.41 -8.29 -8.67
C ALA A 113 -2.61 -8.66 -7.20
N LEU A 114 -1.57 -8.47 -6.41
CA LEU A 114 -1.60 -8.58 -4.97
C LEU A 114 -1.68 -7.17 -4.37
N LYS A 115 -2.69 -6.90 -3.54
CA LYS A 115 -2.75 -5.70 -2.71
C LYS A 115 -2.32 -6.03 -1.30
N ILE A 116 -1.46 -5.18 -0.77
CA ILE A 116 -1.00 -5.22 0.59
C ILE A 116 -1.38 -3.90 1.24
N VAL A 117 -2.16 -3.96 2.32
CA VAL A 117 -2.42 -2.82 3.19
C VAL A 117 -1.58 -2.98 4.44
N ARG A 118 -0.73 -2.00 4.76
CA ARG A 118 0.04 -1.97 6.01
C ARG A 118 -0.41 -0.79 6.85
N ARG A 119 -0.65 -1.02 8.13
CA ARG A 119 -0.91 0.01 9.13
C ARG A 119 0.21 -0.03 10.16
N TYR A 120 0.81 1.12 10.42
CA TYR A 120 1.92 1.28 11.35
C TYR A 120 1.40 1.93 12.62
N PHE A 121 1.57 1.24 13.74
CA PHE A 121 1.11 1.67 15.06
C PHE A 121 2.32 2.00 15.92
N ASP A 122 2.19 3.04 16.74
CA ASP A 122 3.12 3.30 17.83
C ASP A 122 2.75 2.52 19.10
N ALA A 123 3.57 2.70 20.15
CA ALA A 123 3.39 2.04 21.44
C ALA A 123 2.09 2.39 22.17
N SER A 124 1.40 3.47 21.78
CA SER A 124 0.07 3.83 22.30
C SER A 124 -1.08 3.25 21.48
N GLY A 125 -0.79 2.50 20.41
CA GLY A 125 -1.79 1.95 19.50
C GLY A 125 -2.36 2.96 18.50
N HIS A 126 -1.74 4.12 18.34
CA HIS A 126 -2.18 5.11 17.34
C HIS A 126 -1.56 4.82 15.98
N VAL A 127 -2.37 4.91 14.93
CA VAL A 127 -1.92 4.72 13.54
C VAL A 127 -1.42 6.05 13.00
N PHE A 128 -0.15 6.10 12.60
CA PHE A 128 0.45 7.30 12.03
C PHE A 128 0.78 7.18 10.54
N GLU A 129 0.81 5.96 10.01
CA GLU A 129 1.01 5.68 8.59
C GLU A 129 0.16 4.49 8.15
N VAL A 130 -0.46 4.63 6.97
CA VAL A 130 -1.09 3.53 6.24
C VAL A 130 -0.54 3.51 4.82
N SER A 131 -0.06 2.35 4.38
CA SER A 131 0.36 2.14 2.99
C SER A 131 -0.57 1.16 2.29
N VAL A 132 -0.99 1.48 1.07
CA VAL A 132 -1.70 0.58 0.17
C VAL A 132 -0.81 0.33 -1.03
N THR A 133 -0.29 -0.89 -1.14
CA THR A 133 0.61 -1.27 -2.24
C THR A 133 -0.05 -2.29 -3.14
N VAL A 134 -0.02 -2.06 -4.46
CA VAL A 134 -0.46 -2.99 -5.49
C VAL A 134 0.76 -3.53 -6.23
N HIS A 135 0.90 -4.86 -6.26
CA HIS A 135 1.98 -5.56 -6.93
C HIS A 135 1.44 -6.44 -8.07
N PRO A 136 2.00 -6.36 -9.29
CA PRO A 136 1.69 -7.30 -10.35
C PRO A 136 1.94 -8.75 -9.94
N ALA A 137 0.98 -9.65 -10.19
CA ALA A 137 1.10 -11.06 -9.80
C ALA A 137 2.32 -11.78 -10.42
N GLU A 138 2.74 -11.36 -11.62
CA GLU A 138 3.86 -11.95 -12.35
C GLU A 138 5.24 -11.52 -11.82
N ARG A 139 5.31 -10.45 -11.01
CA ARG A 139 6.58 -9.81 -10.62
C ARG A 139 6.86 -9.81 -9.13
N PHE A 140 5.90 -10.23 -8.31
CA PHE A 140 6.00 -10.17 -6.86
C PHE A 140 5.46 -11.43 -6.20
N SER A 141 6.21 -11.93 -5.21
CA SER A 141 5.78 -12.99 -4.31
C SER A 141 6.02 -12.57 -2.87
N LEU A 142 5.08 -12.91 -1.99
CA LEU A 142 5.22 -12.74 -0.55
C LEU A 142 5.49 -14.10 0.09
N SER A 143 6.60 -14.22 0.81
CA SER A 143 6.93 -15.40 1.61
C SER A 143 7.03 -15.02 3.08
N MET A 144 6.38 -15.77 3.95
CA MET A 144 6.40 -15.57 5.40
C MET A 144 6.60 -16.91 6.08
N ARG A 145 7.46 -16.93 7.10
CA ARG A 145 7.66 -18.09 7.97
C ARG A 145 7.14 -17.73 9.36
N LEU A 146 6.20 -18.53 9.86
CA LEU A 146 5.65 -18.40 11.21
C LEU A 146 6.11 -19.58 12.05
N GLN A 147 6.51 -19.32 13.28
CA GLN A 147 6.81 -20.33 14.29
C GLN A 147 5.82 -20.14 15.45
N ARG A 148 5.43 -21.25 16.07
CA ARG A 148 4.43 -21.29 17.14
C ARG A 148 5.07 -21.09 18.50
#